data_AF-A0A1S8D8I4-F1
#
_entry.id   AF-A0A1S8D8I4-F1
#
_cell.length_a   1.000
_cell.length_b   1.000
_cell.length_c   1.000
_cell.angle_alpha   90.00
_cell.angle_beta   90.00
_cell.angle_gamma   90.00
#
_symmetry.space_group_name_H-M   'P 1'
#
loop_
_entity.id
_entity.type
_entity.pdbx_description
1 polymer ?
#
loop_
_entity_poly.entity_id
_entity_poly.type
_entity_poly.pdbx_seq_one_letter_code
_entity_poly.pdbx_strand_id
1 'polypeptide(L)'
;MTASPASARTLAAREALEEALVRLRIGKPTNPKLAELAVRGKLKVTVTTVAAEAGVSRTLVGVENCRFPDIRRRILEGDDGKEQRPVKGVSAVVRQLRADNAELRRQVQVLRSQQAITLARMLEAERIAQLARDDLARTRKGPEGDPKTGLVFPMPVRARPPYGRTRKKT
;
A
#
# COMPACT_ATOMS: atom_id res chain seq x y z
N MET A 1 45.25 31.54 4.12
CA MET A 1 44.88 31.10 2.75
C MET A 1 43.44 31.51 2.51
N THR A 2 43.21 32.70 1.97
CA THR A 2 41.86 33.21 1.68
C THR A 2 41.38 32.63 0.35
N ALA A 3 40.20 32.01 0.34
CA ALA A 3 39.60 31.47 -0.87
C ALA A 3 39.35 32.60 -1.88
N SER A 4 39.70 32.38 -3.15
CA SER A 4 39.49 33.33 -4.23
C SER A 4 37.99 33.68 -4.37
N PRO A 5 37.61 34.96 -4.56
CA PRO A 5 36.20 35.34 -4.69
C PRO A 5 35.50 34.68 -5.90
N ALA A 6 36.27 34.20 -6.87
CA ALA A 6 35.75 33.44 -8.00
C ALA A 6 35.21 32.05 -7.60
N SER A 7 35.86 31.36 -6.64
CA SER A 7 35.43 30.02 -6.21
C SER A 7 34.16 30.07 -5.34
N ALA A 8 33.99 31.13 -4.55
CA ALA A 8 32.78 31.34 -3.73
C ALA A 8 31.53 31.52 -4.61
N ARG A 9 31.62 32.31 -5.70
CA ARG A 9 30.50 32.49 -6.64
C ARG A 9 30.13 31.18 -7.35
N THR A 10 31.11 30.33 -7.67
CA THR A 10 30.83 29.04 -8.30
C THR A 10 30.16 28.05 -7.36
N LEU A 11 30.50 28.08 -6.07
CA LEU A 11 29.86 27.23 -5.06
C LEU A 11 28.39 27.65 -4.85
N ALA A 12 28.14 28.94 -4.67
CA ALA A 12 26.77 29.47 -4.53
C ALA A 12 25.89 29.15 -5.75
N ALA A 13 26.45 29.27 -6.96
CA ALA A 13 25.74 28.91 -8.19
C ALA A 13 25.40 27.42 -8.26
N ARG A 14 26.28 26.55 -7.74
CA ARG A 14 26.06 25.10 -7.69
C ARG A 14 24.93 24.76 -6.73
N GLU A 15 24.96 25.30 -5.52
CA GLU A 15 23.94 25.08 -4.49
C GLU A 15 22.55 25.54 -4.98
N ALA A 16 22.47 26.73 -5.58
CA ALA A 16 21.22 27.25 -6.15
C ALA A 16 20.63 26.34 -7.24
N LEU A 17 21.48 25.74 -8.09
CA LEU A 17 21.06 24.80 -9.12
C LEU A 17 20.57 23.47 -8.53
N GLU A 18 21.24 22.96 -7.50
CA GLU A 18 20.83 21.72 -6.81
C GLU A 18 19.48 21.91 -6.09
N GLU A 19 19.29 23.03 -5.38
CA GLU A 19 18.02 23.37 -4.74
C GLU A 19 16.87 23.57 -5.75
N ALA A 20 17.15 24.25 -6.86
CA ALA A 20 16.17 24.44 -7.93
C ALA A 20 15.71 23.09 -8.52
N LEU A 21 16.66 22.17 -8.71
CA LEU A 21 16.36 20.83 -9.22
C LEU A 21 15.47 20.04 -8.23
N VAL A 22 15.72 20.13 -6.93
CA VAL A 22 14.86 19.51 -5.90
C VAL A 22 13.45 20.11 -5.90
N ARG A 23 13.33 21.44 -5.94
CA ARG A 23 12.04 22.15 -6.00
C ARG A 23 11.20 21.74 -7.21
N LEU A 24 11.83 21.66 -8.38
CA LEU A 24 11.17 21.25 -9.61
C LEU A 24 10.72 19.78 -9.57
N ARG A 25 11.50 18.88 -8.96
CA ARG A 25 11.10 17.47 -8.77
C ARG A 25 9.90 17.31 -7.83
N ILE A 26 9.80 18.15 -6.80
CA ILE A 26 8.67 18.16 -5.86
C ILE A 26 7.45 18.89 -6.45
N GLY A 27 7.62 19.63 -7.55
CA GLY A 27 6.54 20.39 -8.20
C GLY A 27 6.21 21.69 -7.48
N LYS A 28 7.13 22.24 -6.68
CA LYS A 28 7.00 23.53 -5.99
C LYS A 28 8.03 24.55 -6.51
N PRO A 29 7.91 25.01 -7.75
CA PRO A 29 8.77 26.07 -8.28
C PRO A 29 8.45 27.42 -7.60
N THR A 30 9.48 28.23 -7.44
CA THR A 30 9.46 29.60 -6.94
C THR A 30 9.25 30.60 -8.08
N ASN A 31 9.69 30.28 -9.30
CA ASN A 31 9.47 31.16 -10.44
C ASN A 31 7.98 31.16 -10.83
N PRO A 32 7.31 32.33 -10.90
CA PRO A 32 5.86 32.41 -11.12
C PRO A 32 5.43 31.76 -12.45
N LYS A 33 6.24 31.87 -13.51
CA LYS A 33 5.94 31.25 -14.80
C LYS A 33 5.99 29.72 -14.72
N LEU A 34 6.92 29.18 -13.95
CA LEU A 34 7.04 27.73 -13.74
C LEU A 34 5.95 27.22 -12.78
N ALA A 35 5.54 28.04 -11.82
CA ALA A 35 4.41 27.74 -10.94
C ALA A 35 3.10 27.60 -11.71
N GLU A 36 2.82 28.50 -12.66
CA GLU A 36 1.66 28.36 -13.55
C GLU A 36 1.70 27.07 -14.37
N LEU A 37 2.88 26.68 -14.88
CA LEU A 37 3.06 25.43 -15.61
C LEU A 37 2.91 24.20 -14.71
N ALA A 38 3.34 24.28 -13.45
CA ALA A 38 3.17 23.22 -12.46
C ALA A 38 1.68 22.99 -12.15
N VAL A 39 0.93 24.08 -11.92
CA VAL A 39 -0.53 24.03 -11.70
C VAL A 39 -1.24 23.41 -12.90
N ARG A 40 -0.80 23.72 -14.12
CA ARG A 40 -1.35 23.15 -15.36
C ARG A 40 -0.88 21.71 -15.64
N GLY A 41 0.01 21.14 -14.83
CA GLY A 41 0.59 19.81 -15.05
C GLY A 41 1.49 19.71 -16.29
N LYS A 42 2.00 20.84 -16.79
CA LYS A 42 2.84 20.94 -17.99
C LYS A 42 4.31 21.23 -17.68
N LEU A 43 4.68 21.31 -16.39
CA LEU A 43 6.05 21.54 -15.97
C LEU A 43 6.94 20.37 -16.41
N LYS A 44 7.94 20.66 -17.24
CA LYS A 44 9.00 19.72 -17.63
C LYS A 44 10.30 20.15 -16.95
N VAL A 45 11.08 19.20 -16.46
CA VAL A 45 12.36 19.48 -15.78
C VAL A 45 13.47 19.48 -16.81
N THR A 46 13.64 20.57 -17.53
CA THR A 46 14.71 20.74 -18.52
C THR A 46 15.84 21.62 -17.96
N VAL A 47 16.98 21.61 -18.63
CA VAL A 47 18.11 22.48 -18.27
C VAL A 47 17.71 23.96 -18.27
N THR A 48 16.84 24.36 -19.20
CA THR A 48 16.33 25.74 -19.29
C THR A 48 15.43 26.10 -18.12
N THR A 49 14.54 25.21 -17.67
CA THR A 49 13.67 25.47 -16.51
C THR A 49 14.45 25.47 -15.20
N VAL A 50 15.44 24.58 -15.06
CA VAL A 50 16.30 24.54 -13.85
C VAL A 50 17.14 25.81 -13.74
N ALA A 51 17.73 26.29 -14.84
CA ALA A 51 18.48 27.54 -14.86
C ALA A 51 17.59 28.76 -14.55
N ALA A 52 16.37 28.80 -15.11
CA ALA A 52 15.40 29.87 -14.86
C ALA A 52 14.86 29.88 -13.43
N GLU A 53 14.78 28.72 -12.78
CA GLU A 53 14.37 28.57 -11.38
C GLU A 53 15.50 28.99 -10.42
N ALA A 54 16.75 28.64 -10.74
CA ALA A 54 17.91 29.03 -9.96
C ALA A 54 18.32 30.50 -10.14
N GLY A 55 17.81 31.19 -11.17
CA GLY A 55 18.24 32.54 -11.53
C GLY A 55 19.66 32.61 -12.09
N VAL A 56 20.14 31.50 -12.65
CA VAL A 56 21.53 31.33 -13.12
C VAL A 56 21.57 31.30 -14.65
N SER A 57 22.69 31.73 -15.25
CA SER A 57 22.84 31.66 -16.71
C SER A 57 22.71 30.23 -17.22
N ARG A 58 21.89 30.05 -18.27
CA ARG A 58 21.71 28.78 -18.98
C ARG A 58 23.02 28.16 -19.46
N THR A 59 24.06 28.96 -19.73
CA THR A 59 25.35 28.47 -20.23
C THR A 59 26.12 27.64 -19.20
N LEU A 60 25.82 27.80 -17.90
CA LEU A 60 26.51 27.06 -16.84
C LEU A 60 26.14 25.57 -16.78
N VAL A 61 25.01 25.19 -17.39
CA VAL A 61 24.50 23.80 -17.39
C VAL A 61 24.03 23.34 -18.78
N GLY A 62 23.79 24.27 -19.72
CA GLY A 62 23.14 24.01 -21.01
C GLY A 62 24.02 23.44 -22.12
N VAL A 63 25.34 23.66 -22.07
CA VAL A 63 26.29 23.15 -23.08
C VAL A 63 26.89 21.80 -22.65
N GLU A 64 27.42 21.02 -23.60
CA GLU A 64 28.04 19.71 -23.28
C GLU A 64 29.25 19.84 -22.35
N ASN A 65 30.11 20.83 -22.63
CA ASN A 65 31.28 21.16 -21.80
C ASN A 65 30.94 22.27 -20.78
N CYS A 66 29.86 22.09 -20.04
CA CYS A 66 29.41 23.10 -19.08
C CYS A 66 30.23 23.09 -17.77
N ARG A 67 30.11 24.14 -16.98
CA ARG A 67 30.81 24.29 -15.70
C ARG A 67 30.40 23.23 -14.68
N PHE A 68 29.15 22.73 -14.79
CA PHE A 68 28.56 21.74 -13.88
C PHE A 68 28.01 20.53 -14.64
N PRO A 69 28.88 19.66 -15.19
CA PRO A 69 28.46 18.52 -16.01
C PRO A 69 27.66 17.49 -15.20
N ASP A 70 27.94 17.34 -13.91
CA ASP A 70 27.23 16.41 -13.02
C ASP A 70 25.76 16.79 -12.84
N ILE A 71 25.49 18.09 -12.69
CA ILE A 71 24.11 18.60 -12.57
C ILE A 71 23.38 18.43 -13.90
N ARG A 72 24.03 18.75 -15.03
CA ARG A 72 23.47 18.50 -16.36
C ARG A 72 23.07 17.04 -16.52
N ARG A 73 23.96 16.13 -16.14
CA ARG A 73 23.70 14.69 -16.17
C ARG A 73 22.50 14.31 -15.33
N ARG A 74 22.39 14.79 -14.09
CA ARG A 74 21.21 14.54 -13.22
C ARG A 74 19.90 15.10 -13.75
N ILE A 75 19.95 16.18 -14.54
CA ILE A 75 18.75 16.74 -15.22
C ILE A 75 18.34 15.81 -16.36
N LEU A 76 19.31 15.37 -17.18
CA LEU A 76 19.07 14.45 -18.29
C LEU A 76 18.66 13.04 -17.81
N GLU A 77 19.37 12.47 -16.86
CA GLU A 77 19.05 11.19 -16.19
C GLU A 77 17.74 11.25 -15.40
N GLY A 78 17.40 12.44 -14.88
CA GLY A 78 16.10 12.68 -14.25
C GLY A 78 14.93 12.62 -15.24
N ASP A 79 15.20 12.81 -16.53
CA ASP A 79 14.27 12.62 -17.64
C ASP A 79 14.33 11.19 -18.24
N ASP A 80 15.36 10.38 -17.93
CA ASP A 80 15.62 9.05 -18.52
C ASP A 80 14.72 7.89 -18.00
N GLY A 81 13.43 8.10 -17.72
CA GLY A 81 12.62 6.89 -17.45
C GLY A 81 11.18 7.03 -17.01
N LYS A 82 10.71 8.25 -16.74
CA LYS A 82 9.29 8.49 -16.97
C LYS A 82 9.22 9.08 -18.35
N GLU A 83 9.22 8.19 -19.34
CA GLU A 83 8.41 8.41 -20.54
C GLU A 83 7.21 9.20 -20.05
N GLN A 84 7.02 10.41 -20.58
CA GLN A 84 5.68 10.90 -20.76
C GLN A 84 5.04 9.79 -21.60
N ARG A 85 4.54 8.72 -20.93
CA ARG A 85 3.80 7.64 -21.56
C ARG A 85 2.88 8.42 -22.46
N PRO A 86 2.97 8.27 -23.79
CA PRO A 86 2.10 9.01 -24.69
C PRO A 86 0.73 8.79 -24.10
N VAL A 87 0.12 9.88 -23.59
CA VAL A 87 -1.03 9.78 -22.68
C VAL A 87 -1.98 8.85 -23.41
N LYS A 88 -2.07 7.58 -22.98
CA LYS A 88 -3.00 6.65 -23.61
C LYS A 88 -4.30 7.40 -23.42
N GLY A 89 -4.89 7.89 -24.52
CA GLY A 89 -5.79 9.05 -24.45
C GLY A 89 -6.79 8.85 -23.32
N VAL A 90 -7.09 9.87 -22.51
CA VAL A 90 -7.74 9.79 -21.18
C VAL A 90 -8.74 8.61 -21.02
N SER A 91 -9.56 8.34 -22.03
CA SER A 91 -10.38 7.11 -22.17
C SER A 91 -9.68 5.78 -21.86
N ALA A 92 -8.49 5.50 -22.41
CA ALA A 92 -7.73 4.28 -22.19
C ALA A 92 -7.20 4.17 -20.74
N VAL A 93 -6.78 5.30 -20.14
CA VAL A 93 -6.40 5.33 -18.72
C VAL A 93 -7.63 5.09 -17.84
N VAL A 94 -8.77 5.72 -18.14
CA VAL A 94 -10.03 5.50 -17.41
C VAL A 94 -10.48 4.05 -17.53
N ARG A 95 -10.36 3.43 -18.71
CA ARG A 95 -10.69 2.02 -18.93
C ARG A 95 -9.80 1.10 -18.09
N GLN A 96 -8.50 1.37 -18.08
CA GLN A 96 -7.54 0.60 -17.28
C GLN A 96 -7.84 0.74 -15.78
N LEU A 97 -7.99 1.98 -15.29
CA LEU A 97 -8.32 2.24 -13.89
C LEU A 97 -9.63 1.58 -13.46
N ARG A 98 -10.65 1.52 -14.34
CA ARG A 98 -11.91 0.81 -14.05
C ARG A 98 -11.71 -0.71 -13.97
N ALA A 99 -10.88 -1.28 -14.84
CA ALA A 99 -10.55 -2.70 -14.80
C ALA A 99 -9.82 -3.04 -13.49
N ASP A 100 -8.81 -2.25 -13.14
CA ASP A 100 -8.02 -2.43 -11.90
C ASP A 100 -8.93 -2.26 -10.66
N ASN A 101 -9.83 -1.29 -10.65
CA ASN A 101 -10.77 -1.10 -9.53
C ASN A 101 -11.73 -2.29 -9.40
N ALA A 102 -12.20 -2.85 -10.51
CA ALA A 102 -13.06 -4.02 -10.50
C ALA A 102 -12.31 -5.26 -9.98
N GLU A 103 -11.06 -5.44 -10.38
CA GLU A 103 -10.22 -6.53 -9.90
C GLU A 103 -9.93 -6.41 -8.39
N LEU A 104 -9.49 -5.24 -7.94
CA LEU A 104 -9.22 -4.98 -6.52
C LEU A 104 -10.47 -5.20 -5.66
N ARG A 105 -11.64 -4.79 -6.13
CA ARG A 105 -12.91 -5.05 -5.42
C ARG A 105 -13.20 -6.55 -5.30
N ARG A 106 -12.94 -7.33 -6.35
CA ARG A 106 -13.08 -8.79 -6.29
C ARG A 106 -12.11 -9.40 -5.29
N GLN A 107 -10.85 -8.97 -5.28
CA GLN A 107 -9.86 -9.45 -4.32
C GLN A 107 -10.26 -9.13 -2.88
N VAL A 108 -10.71 -7.90 -2.61
CA VAL A 108 -11.21 -7.50 -1.28
C VAL A 108 -12.42 -8.34 -0.86
N GLN A 109 -13.33 -8.65 -1.78
CA GLN A 109 -14.50 -9.49 -1.47
C GLN A 109 -14.09 -10.92 -1.09
N VAL A 110 -13.13 -11.52 -1.82
CA VAL A 110 -12.59 -12.85 -1.50
C VAL A 110 -11.88 -12.86 -0.15
N LEU A 111 -11.06 -11.85 0.14
CA LEU A 111 -10.39 -11.76 1.43
C LEU A 111 -11.39 -11.60 2.59
N ARG A 112 -12.45 -10.81 2.40
CA ARG A 112 -13.51 -10.66 3.40
C ARG A 112 -14.26 -11.96 3.68
N SER A 113 -14.56 -12.76 2.65
CA SER A 113 -15.21 -14.06 2.86
C SER A 113 -14.30 -15.04 3.58
N GLN A 114 -13.00 -15.07 3.24
CA GLN A 114 -12.00 -15.88 3.95
C GLN A 114 -11.86 -15.46 5.43
N GLN A 115 -11.83 -14.15 5.71
CA GLN A 115 -11.81 -13.63 7.07
C GLN A 115 -13.05 -14.04 7.85
N ALA A 116 -14.24 -13.95 7.25
CA ALA A 116 -15.48 -14.37 7.89
C ALA A 116 -15.49 -15.86 8.26
N ILE A 117 -15.01 -16.74 7.35
CA ILE A 117 -14.87 -18.17 7.61
C ILE A 117 -13.90 -18.42 8.78
N THR A 118 -12.77 -17.72 8.78
CA THR A 118 -11.74 -17.87 9.83
C THR A 118 -12.29 -17.45 11.19
N LEU A 119 -13.00 -16.32 11.26
CA LEU A 119 -13.64 -15.86 12.49
C LEU A 119 -14.71 -16.82 12.98
N ALA A 120 -15.55 -17.36 12.08
CA ALA A 120 -16.56 -18.35 12.46
C ALA A 120 -15.92 -19.59 13.10
N ARG A 121 -14.83 -20.11 12.51
CA ARG A 121 -14.07 -21.25 13.05
C ARG A 121 -13.45 -20.93 14.42
N MET A 122 -12.92 -19.72 14.61
CA MET A 122 -12.38 -19.30 15.90
C MET A 122 -13.46 -19.27 16.98
N LEU A 123 -14.63 -18.71 16.69
CA LEU A 123 -15.76 -18.65 17.63
C LEU A 123 -16.29 -20.05 17.98
N GLU A 124 -16.39 -20.94 17.00
CA GLU A 124 -16.77 -22.34 17.23
C GLU A 124 -15.75 -23.04 18.14
N ALA A 125 -14.45 -22.86 17.87
CA ALA A 125 -13.38 -23.45 18.67
C ALA A 125 -13.38 -22.89 20.12
N GLU A 126 -13.59 -21.59 20.29
CA GLU A 126 -13.72 -20.97 21.61
C GLU A 126 -14.90 -21.54 22.39
N ARG A 127 -16.05 -21.71 21.75
CA ARG A 127 -17.24 -22.30 22.37
C ARG A 127 -17.01 -23.74 22.80
N ILE A 128 -16.39 -24.55 21.95
CA ILE A 128 -16.04 -25.95 22.29
C ILE A 128 -15.05 -25.99 23.46
N ALA A 129 -14.04 -25.12 23.45
CA ALA A 129 -13.07 -25.03 24.53
C ALA A 129 -13.71 -24.61 25.86
N GLN A 130 -14.68 -23.69 25.84
CA GLN A 130 -15.45 -23.30 27.02
C GLN A 130 -16.26 -24.47 27.59
N LEU A 131 -17.01 -25.17 26.75
CA LEU A 131 -17.78 -26.35 27.18
C LEU A 131 -16.87 -27.42 27.79
N ALA A 132 -15.74 -27.71 27.15
CA ALA A 132 -14.76 -28.66 27.69
C ALA A 132 -14.18 -28.21 29.04
N ARG A 133 -13.92 -26.90 29.22
CA ARG A 133 -13.48 -26.34 30.50
C ARG A 133 -14.55 -26.49 31.58
N ASP A 134 -15.81 -26.23 31.25
CA ASP A 134 -16.93 -26.36 32.18
C ASP A 134 -17.15 -27.82 32.60
N ASP A 135 -17.06 -28.76 31.67
CA ASP A 135 -17.16 -30.21 31.96
C ASP A 135 -15.99 -30.69 32.85
N LEU A 136 -14.78 -30.21 32.60
CA LEU A 136 -13.63 -30.47 33.47
C LEU A 136 -13.80 -29.85 34.86
N ALA A 137 -14.40 -28.65 34.96
CA ALA A 137 -14.68 -28.02 36.24
C ALA A 137 -15.75 -28.81 37.03
N ARG A 138 -16.77 -29.35 36.36
CA ARG A 138 -17.80 -30.21 36.97
C ARG A 138 -17.24 -31.53 37.47
N THR A 139 -16.37 -32.18 36.68
CA THR A 139 -15.74 -33.45 37.09
C THR A 139 -14.73 -33.26 38.22
N ARG A 140 -14.03 -32.11 38.28
CA ARG A 140 -13.17 -31.75 39.42
C ARG A 140 -13.94 -31.44 40.70
N LYS A 141 -15.13 -30.82 40.60
CA LYS A 141 -16.08 -30.68 41.71
C LYS A 141 -16.89 -31.97 41.95
N GLY A 142 -16.27 -33.14 41.78
CA GLY A 142 -16.93 -34.46 41.93
C GLY A 142 -17.80 -34.52 43.18
N PRO A 143 -18.85 -35.37 43.18
CA PRO A 143 -19.96 -35.29 44.12
C PRO A 143 -19.44 -35.28 45.55
N GLU A 144 -19.50 -34.11 46.18
CA GLU A 144 -19.48 -33.97 47.63
C GLU A 144 -20.86 -34.47 48.11
N GLY A 145 -21.05 -35.78 47.98
CA GLY A 145 -22.32 -36.48 48.14
C GLY A 145 -22.10 -37.71 49.01
N ASP A 146 -22.75 -37.68 50.16
CA ASP A 146 -22.66 -38.60 51.29
C ASP A 146 -22.56 -40.10 50.93
N PRO A 147 -21.83 -40.91 51.71
CA PRO A 147 -21.61 -42.34 51.47
C PRO A 147 -22.84 -43.24 51.69
N LYS A 148 -24.07 -42.71 51.56
CA LYS A 148 -25.31 -43.45 51.86
C LYS A 148 -26.38 -43.24 50.78
N THR A 149 -26.16 -43.72 49.57
CA THR A 149 -27.30 -44.11 48.72
C THR A 149 -26.87 -45.22 47.77
N GLY A 150 -27.51 -46.39 47.94
CA GLY A 150 -27.16 -47.61 47.25
C GLY A 150 -27.33 -47.50 45.73
N LEU A 151 -26.43 -48.21 45.05
CA LEU A 151 -26.47 -48.57 43.64
C LEU A 151 -27.90 -48.74 43.09
N VAL A 152 -28.35 -47.77 42.30
CA VAL A 152 -29.39 -47.98 41.28
C VAL A 152 -28.73 -47.70 39.93
N PHE A 153 -28.22 -48.75 39.31
CA PHE A 153 -27.75 -48.69 37.92
C PHE A 153 -28.95 -48.40 37.00
N PRO A 154 -28.96 -47.30 36.22
CA PRO A 154 -29.99 -47.10 35.22
C PRO A 154 -29.80 -48.13 34.09
N MET A 155 -30.83 -48.93 33.85
CA MET A 155 -30.85 -49.89 32.74
C MET A 155 -30.64 -49.20 31.38
N PRO A 156 -29.93 -49.84 30.42
CA PRO A 156 -29.73 -49.26 29.10
C PRO A 156 -31.06 -49.20 28.33
N VAL A 157 -31.46 -47.99 27.97
CA VAL A 157 -32.60 -47.75 27.08
C VAL A 157 -32.26 -48.30 25.70
N ARG A 158 -32.95 -49.38 25.28
CA ARG A 158 -32.81 -49.97 23.95
C ARG A 158 -33.10 -48.90 22.88
N ALA A 159 -32.15 -48.67 21.98
CA ALA A 159 -32.30 -47.77 20.85
C ALA A 159 -33.50 -48.21 19.96
N ARG A 160 -34.45 -47.31 19.75
CA ARG A 160 -35.49 -47.48 18.71
C ARG A 160 -34.81 -47.34 17.34
N PRO A 161 -34.97 -48.30 16.41
CA PRO A 161 -34.45 -48.15 15.06
C PRO A 161 -35.18 -47.02 14.31
N PRO A 162 -34.51 -46.26 13.42
CA PRO A 162 -35.16 -45.24 12.62
C PRO A 162 -36.00 -45.90 11.52
N TYR A 163 -37.33 -45.74 11.61
CA TYR A 163 -38.25 -46.07 10.54
C TYR A 163 -38.17 -45.01 9.43
N GLY A 164 -38.12 -45.46 8.16
CA GLY A 164 -38.56 -44.63 7.02
C GLY A 164 -37.59 -44.52 5.85
N ARG A 165 -37.41 -45.61 5.08
CA ARG A 165 -37.06 -45.53 3.65
C ARG A 165 -38.32 -45.13 2.88
N THR A 166 -38.31 -43.99 2.18
CA THR A 166 -39.20 -43.79 1.04
C THR A 166 -38.36 -43.77 -0.24
N ARG A 167 -38.49 -44.86 -1.01
CA ARG A 167 -38.02 -44.95 -2.40
C ARG A 167 -38.83 -43.97 -3.24
N LYS A 168 -38.18 -43.01 -3.91
CA LYS A 168 -38.77 -42.37 -5.10
C LYS A 168 -38.71 -43.38 -6.24
N LYS A 169 -39.87 -43.70 -6.80
CA LYS A 169 -40.01 -44.44 -8.06
C LYS A 169 -39.51 -43.56 -9.21
N THR A 170 -38.88 -44.24 -10.16
CA THR A 170 -38.58 -43.87 -11.55
C THR A 170 -39.66 -43.03 -12.21
#